data_AF-A0A532CVP8-F1
#
_entry.id   AF-A0A532CVP8-F1
#
_cell.length_a   1.000
_cell.length_b   1.000
_cell.length_c   1.000
_cell.angle_alpha   90.00
_cell.angle_beta   90.00
_cell.angle_gamma   90.00
#
_symmetry.space_group_name_H-M   'P 1'
#
loop_
_entity.id
_entity.type
_entity.pdbx_description
1 polymer ?
#
loop_
_entity_poly.entity_id
_entity_poly.type
_entity_poly.pdbx_seq_one_letter_code
_entity_poly.pdbx_strand_id
1 'polypeptide(L)'
;MSVRSLTAAARIGGVAACAVAGLSMVFGLQPVFAIDVKLTLEEAQKALDAGRAPMEKANTPEEVKKVLQHASMVTRIGADPEKDSCGASAILRTKRYRLEAFGRQEAAESKKRKIDVRMPEEFVKKVVDMPNMEIEVQLCGDDEYFAEGALIELQQGSKRIKPIDIGKAERGRKNEGSGPIYRSRFTALFAYETFDPTTASVFVVNLQDGHEARIAADFSKVK
;
A
#
# COMPACT_ATOMS: atom_id res chain seq x y z
N MET A 1 -25.27 78.45 -3.35
CA MET A 1 -24.14 79.33 -3.01
C MET A 1 -23.03 78.46 -2.44
N SER A 2 -21.82 78.59 -2.99
CA SER A 2 -20.51 78.26 -2.36
C SER A 2 -20.24 76.82 -1.88
N VAL A 3 -19.07 76.19 -2.05
CA VAL A 3 -17.76 76.61 -2.60
C VAL A 3 -16.81 75.37 -2.57
N ARG A 4 -15.93 75.28 -3.59
CA ARG A 4 -14.53 74.74 -3.63
C ARG A 4 -14.24 73.28 -3.25
N SER A 5 -13.55 72.49 -4.08
CA SER A 5 -12.19 72.58 -4.68
C SER A 5 -11.05 72.11 -3.76
N LEU A 6 -10.40 71.04 -4.22
CA LEU A 6 -8.98 70.61 -4.13
C LEU A 6 -8.00 71.57 -3.42
N THR A 7 -7.15 71.06 -2.51
CA THR A 7 -5.71 70.74 -2.74
C THR A 7 -4.92 70.39 -1.44
N ALA A 8 -3.94 69.49 -1.63
CA ALA A 8 -2.58 69.47 -1.05
C ALA A 8 -2.27 69.07 0.42
N ALA A 9 -1.63 67.88 0.52
CA ALA A 9 -0.28 67.60 1.06
C ALA A 9 0.15 68.08 2.47
N ALA A 10 0.55 67.12 3.32
CA ALA A 10 1.82 67.18 4.07
C ALA A 10 2.19 65.80 4.70
N ARG A 11 3.50 65.52 4.69
CA ARG A 11 4.22 64.34 5.18
C ARG A 11 4.19 64.24 6.72
N ILE A 12 4.52 63.07 7.29
CA ILE A 12 5.62 62.82 8.28
C ILE A 12 5.54 61.37 8.81
N GLY A 13 6.71 60.71 8.90
CA GLY A 13 7.00 59.56 9.78
C GLY A 13 6.47 58.21 9.29
N GLY A 14 7.28 57.26 8.79
CA GLY A 14 8.55 56.83 9.34
C GLY A 14 8.32 55.71 10.34
N VAL A 15 8.06 54.48 9.87
CA VAL A 15 8.51 53.24 10.55
C VAL A 15 8.89 52.23 9.48
N ALA A 16 10.15 51.83 9.53
CA ALA A 16 10.73 50.76 8.75
C ALA A 16 10.08 49.41 9.11
N ALA A 17 9.57 48.70 8.10
CA ALA A 17 9.37 47.25 8.19
C ALA A 17 10.34 46.60 7.21
N CYS A 18 11.54 46.32 7.71
CA CYS A 18 12.57 45.59 6.99
C CYS A 18 12.18 44.12 6.79
N ALA A 19 12.50 43.66 5.59
CA ALA A 19 13.04 42.34 5.27
C ALA A 19 12.12 41.12 5.43
N VAL A 20 11.46 40.84 4.31
CA VAL A 20 11.22 39.52 3.73
C VAL A 20 12.42 38.58 3.97
N ALA A 21 12.20 37.50 4.71
CA ALA A 21 12.93 36.25 4.57
C ALA A 21 12.04 35.11 5.10
N GLY A 22 10.90 34.90 4.44
CA GLY A 22 10.14 33.67 4.58
C GLY A 22 10.97 32.54 3.99
N LEU A 23 11.73 31.83 4.83
CA LEU A 23 12.36 30.58 4.47
C LEU A 23 11.24 29.53 4.37
N SER A 24 10.54 29.53 3.24
CA SER A 24 9.67 28.44 2.84
C SER A 24 10.54 27.21 2.65
N MET A 25 10.71 26.42 3.71
CA MET A 25 11.06 25.02 3.58
C MET A 25 9.92 24.38 2.81
N VAL A 26 10.07 24.31 1.49
CA VAL A 26 9.40 23.32 0.68
C VAL A 26 9.96 21.98 1.15
N PHE A 27 9.41 21.45 2.24
CA PHE A 27 9.42 20.02 2.44
C PHE A 27 8.76 19.47 1.19
N GLY A 28 9.59 18.90 0.31
CA GLY A 28 9.11 18.21 -0.86
C GLY A 28 8.02 17.26 -0.38
N LEU A 29 6.78 17.55 -0.77
CA LEU A 29 5.74 16.54 -0.87
C LEU A 29 6.28 15.54 -1.88
N GLN A 30 7.12 14.62 -1.43
CA GLN A 30 7.38 13.44 -2.21
C GLN A 30 6.04 12.74 -2.28
N PRO A 31 5.45 12.60 -3.47
CA PRO A 31 4.24 11.81 -3.61
C PRO A 31 4.63 10.40 -3.14
N VAL A 32 4.10 10.01 -1.98
CA VAL A 32 4.27 8.67 -1.44
C VAL A 32 3.42 7.77 -2.31
N PHE A 33 3.98 7.35 -3.44
CA PHE A 33 3.33 6.39 -4.31
C PHE A 33 3.56 5.00 -3.72
N ALA A 34 2.48 4.34 -3.31
CA ALA A 34 2.56 2.98 -2.78
C ALA A 34 3.22 1.97 -3.74
N ILE A 35 3.16 2.30 -5.03
CA ILE A 35 3.73 1.53 -6.13
C ILE A 35 5.00 2.26 -6.59
N ASP A 36 6.02 2.29 -5.72
CA ASP A 36 7.32 2.84 -6.05
C ASP A 36 8.03 1.92 -7.06
N VAL A 37 7.95 2.29 -8.34
CA VAL A 37 8.66 1.59 -9.42
C VAL A 37 10.17 1.65 -9.18
N LYS A 38 10.66 2.80 -8.70
CA LYS A 38 12.08 3.06 -8.39
C LYS A 38 12.22 3.37 -6.90
N LEU A 39 12.54 2.35 -6.11
CA LEU A 39 12.84 2.51 -4.69
C LEU A 39 14.35 2.71 -4.52
N THR A 40 14.78 3.79 -3.88
CA THR A 40 16.20 4.01 -3.58
C THR A 40 16.67 3.10 -2.43
N LEU A 41 17.99 2.91 -2.30
CA LEU A 41 18.55 2.13 -1.17
C LEU A 41 18.23 2.78 0.19
N GLU A 42 18.24 4.12 0.28
CA GLU A 42 17.90 4.83 1.51
C GLU A 42 16.43 4.62 1.90
N GLU A 43 15.51 4.70 0.94
CA GLU A 43 14.08 4.43 1.18
C GLU A 43 13.83 2.96 1.52
N ALA A 44 14.59 2.06 0.90
CA ALA A 44 14.53 0.64 1.21
C ALA A 44 14.99 0.36 2.65
N GLN A 45 16.04 1.04 3.10
CA GLN A 45 16.51 1.00 4.47
C GLN A 45 15.46 1.54 5.45
N LYS A 46 14.84 2.69 5.13
CA LYS A 46 13.73 3.24 5.92
C LYS A 46 12.54 2.28 6.01
N ALA A 47 12.21 1.59 4.92
CA ALA A 47 11.15 0.57 4.92
C ALA A 47 11.49 -0.61 5.85
N LEU A 48 12.73 -1.09 5.82
CA LEU A 48 13.19 -2.13 6.75
C LEU A 48 13.03 -1.70 8.21
N ASP A 49 13.51 -0.51 8.54
CA ASP A 49 13.42 0.05 9.88
C ASP A 49 11.97 0.28 10.32
N ALA A 50 11.09 0.71 9.42
CA ALA A 50 9.67 0.87 9.69
C ALA A 50 8.97 -0.45 10.01
N GLY A 51 9.35 -1.55 9.35
CA GLY A 51 8.86 -2.89 9.68
C GLY A 51 9.41 -3.40 11.01
N ARG A 52 10.68 -3.15 11.28
CA ARG A 52 11.42 -3.60 12.46
C ARG A 52 10.94 -2.96 13.76
N ALA A 53 10.84 -1.64 13.79
CA ALA A 53 10.57 -0.85 14.99
C ALA A 53 9.33 -1.28 15.81
N PRO A 54 8.14 -1.54 15.21
CA PRO A 54 6.98 -2.00 15.98
C PRO A 54 7.16 -3.43 16.49
N MET A 55 7.89 -4.29 15.77
CA MET A 55 8.11 -5.68 16.16
C MET A 55 9.12 -5.80 17.31
N GLU A 56 10.16 -4.98 17.33
CA GLU A 56 11.12 -4.93 18.46
C GLU A 56 10.41 -4.55 19.77
N LYS A 57 9.46 -3.60 19.70
CA LYS A 57 8.65 -3.12 20.84
C LYS A 57 7.59 -4.11 21.31
N ALA A 58 7.14 -5.04 20.46
CA ALA A 58 6.14 -6.03 20.81
C ALA A 58 6.75 -7.12 21.72
N ASN A 59 6.30 -7.18 22.97
CA ASN A 59 6.81 -8.11 24.00
C ASN A 59 5.86 -9.27 24.26
N THR A 60 4.60 -9.16 23.84
CA THR A 60 3.57 -10.18 24.05
C THR A 60 3.07 -10.76 22.71
N PRO A 61 2.56 -12.01 22.69
CA PRO A 61 1.95 -12.60 21.50
C PRO A 61 0.82 -11.74 20.91
N GLU A 62 0.04 -11.08 21.78
CA GLU A 62 -1.07 -10.20 21.40
C GLU A 62 -0.58 -8.94 20.69
N GLU A 63 0.52 -8.33 21.15
CA GLU A 63 1.13 -7.19 20.48
C GLU A 63 1.72 -7.60 19.12
N VAL A 64 2.39 -8.75 19.04
CA VAL A 64 2.90 -9.28 17.76
C VAL A 64 1.75 -9.50 16.78
N LYS A 65 0.64 -10.08 17.24
CA LYS A 65 -0.56 -10.27 16.42
C LYS A 65 -1.09 -8.94 15.90
N LYS A 66 -1.18 -7.90 16.74
CA LYS A 66 -1.62 -6.56 16.33
C LYS A 66 -0.69 -5.94 15.27
N VAL A 67 0.63 -6.09 15.42
CA VAL A 67 1.60 -5.59 14.42
C VAL A 67 1.39 -6.27 13.07
N LEU A 68 1.21 -7.59 13.05
CA LEU A 68 0.98 -8.35 11.82
C LEU A 68 -0.37 -8.02 11.19
N GLN A 69 -1.43 -7.88 12.00
CA GLN A 69 -2.76 -7.49 11.53
C GLN A 69 -2.71 -6.09 10.89
N HIS A 70 -2.13 -5.11 11.58
CA HIS A 70 -1.97 -3.76 11.06
C HIS A 70 -1.20 -3.74 9.74
N ALA A 71 -0.08 -4.46 9.65
CA ALA A 71 0.71 -4.54 8.43
C ALA A 71 -0.09 -5.09 7.23
N SER A 72 -0.96 -6.07 7.46
CA SER A 72 -1.82 -6.64 6.41
C SER A 72 -2.94 -5.71 5.93
N MET A 73 -3.26 -4.67 6.71
CA MET A 73 -4.32 -3.70 6.38
C MET A 73 -3.81 -2.52 5.56
N VAL A 74 -2.55 -2.11 5.79
CA VAL A 74 -1.95 -0.94 5.12
C VAL A 74 -1.87 -1.10 3.61
N THR A 75 -1.62 -2.31 3.13
CA THR A 75 -1.49 -2.59 1.68
C THR A 75 -2.70 -3.32 1.09
N ARG A 76 -3.79 -3.40 1.87
CA ARG A 76 -5.04 -4.02 1.42
C ARG A 76 -5.86 -3.05 0.59
N ILE A 77 -6.51 -3.60 -0.43
CA ILE A 77 -7.50 -2.92 -1.28
C ILE A 77 -8.78 -3.75 -1.35
N GLY A 78 -9.87 -3.12 -1.78
CA GLY A 78 -11.20 -3.71 -1.80
C GLY A 78 -11.88 -3.69 -0.44
N ALA A 79 -12.59 -4.78 -0.13
CA ALA A 79 -13.36 -4.89 1.09
C ALA A 79 -12.49 -4.89 2.36
N ASP A 80 -13.02 -4.24 3.39
CA ASP A 80 -12.46 -4.24 4.74
C ASP A 80 -12.94 -5.50 5.48
N PRO A 81 -12.06 -6.45 5.84
CA PRO A 81 -12.47 -7.72 6.45
C PRO A 81 -13.15 -7.57 7.81
N GLU A 82 -13.00 -6.42 8.49
CA GLU A 82 -13.70 -6.15 9.75
C GLU A 82 -15.16 -5.74 9.53
N LYS A 83 -15.48 -5.17 8.36
CA LYS A 83 -16.82 -4.71 7.99
C LYS A 83 -17.54 -5.69 7.08
N ASP A 84 -16.78 -6.32 6.19
CA ASP A 84 -17.23 -7.30 5.22
C ASP A 84 -16.21 -8.43 5.16
N SER A 85 -16.44 -9.43 6.01
CA SER A 85 -15.56 -10.58 6.19
C SER A 85 -15.40 -11.46 4.94
N CYS A 86 -16.32 -11.34 3.97
CA CYS A 86 -16.30 -12.10 2.72
C CYS A 86 -16.24 -11.23 1.45
N GLY A 87 -16.10 -9.92 1.61
CA GLY A 87 -15.93 -9.02 0.48
C GLY A 87 -14.63 -9.29 -0.27
N ALA A 88 -14.70 -9.09 -1.59
CA ALA A 88 -13.55 -9.26 -2.47
C ALA A 88 -12.45 -8.25 -2.09
N SER A 89 -11.25 -8.76 -1.84
CA SER A 89 -10.12 -7.94 -1.41
C SER A 89 -8.81 -8.49 -1.94
N ALA A 90 -7.79 -7.64 -1.95
CA ALA A 90 -6.44 -8.06 -2.30
C ALA A 90 -5.40 -7.36 -1.43
N ILE A 91 -4.25 -8.00 -1.25
CA ILE A 91 -3.07 -7.43 -0.60
C ILE A 91 -2.03 -7.16 -1.67
N LEU A 92 -1.59 -5.90 -1.77
CA LEU A 92 -0.49 -5.50 -2.64
C LEU A 92 0.83 -5.80 -1.94
N ARG A 93 1.60 -6.76 -2.46
CA ARG A 93 2.92 -7.10 -1.93
C ARG A 93 4.00 -6.27 -2.65
N THR A 94 3.96 -4.96 -2.39
CA THR A 94 4.88 -3.95 -2.92
C THR A 94 6.34 -4.20 -2.49
N LYS A 95 7.30 -3.51 -3.10
CA LYS A 95 8.72 -3.54 -2.67
C LYS A 95 8.85 -3.16 -1.19
N ARG A 96 8.19 -2.07 -0.79
CA ARG A 96 8.14 -1.62 0.62
C ARG A 96 7.51 -2.66 1.52
N TYR A 97 6.37 -3.26 1.13
CA TYR A 97 5.74 -4.33 1.92
C TYR A 97 6.69 -5.49 2.19
N ARG A 98 7.44 -5.93 1.16
CA ARG A 98 8.41 -7.04 1.27
C ARG A 98 9.57 -6.68 2.21
N LEU A 99 10.09 -5.46 2.11
CA LEU A 99 11.15 -4.96 2.98
C LEU A 99 10.66 -4.86 4.44
N GLU A 100 9.51 -4.27 4.68
CA GLU A 100 8.94 -4.19 6.02
C GLU A 100 8.63 -5.57 6.61
N ALA A 101 8.12 -6.49 5.79
CA ALA A 101 7.87 -7.87 6.21
C ALA A 101 9.15 -8.58 6.61
N PHE A 102 10.24 -8.38 5.86
CA PHE A 102 11.55 -8.88 6.21
C PHE A 102 12.08 -8.23 7.51
N GLY A 103 11.96 -6.91 7.65
CA GLY A 103 12.34 -6.20 8.88
C GLY A 103 11.60 -6.71 10.12
N ARG A 104 10.29 -6.99 9.99
CA ARG A 104 9.48 -7.65 11.04
C ARG A 104 10.01 -9.05 11.36
N GLN A 105 10.30 -9.85 10.34
CA GLN A 105 10.80 -11.20 10.53
C GLN A 105 12.16 -11.20 11.24
N GLU A 106 13.11 -10.40 10.78
CA GLU A 106 14.44 -10.32 11.40
C GLU A 106 14.37 -9.77 12.81
N ALA A 107 13.52 -8.77 13.11
CA ALA A 107 13.27 -8.32 14.48
C ALA A 107 12.82 -9.47 15.39
N ALA A 108 11.83 -10.24 14.94
CA ALA A 108 11.27 -11.35 15.71
C ALA A 108 12.30 -12.48 15.92
N GLU A 109 13.07 -12.83 14.88
CA GLU A 109 14.11 -13.85 14.95
C GLU A 109 15.30 -13.43 15.80
N SER A 110 15.75 -12.18 15.65
CA SER A 110 16.88 -11.63 16.39
C SER A 110 16.56 -11.52 17.89
N LYS A 111 15.34 -11.10 18.24
CA LYS A 111 14.85 -11.09 19.63
C LYS A 111 14.83 -12.50 20.25
N LYS A 112 14.37 -13.51 19.50
CA LYS A 112 14.38 -14.92 19.95
C LYS A 112 15.81 -15.43 20.18
N ARG A 113 16.74 -15.04 19.32
CA ARG A 113 18.14 -15.51 19.34
C ARG A 113 19.07 -14.63 20.19
N LYS A 114 18.60 -13.48 20.68
CA LYS A 114 19.40 -12.44 21.38
C LYS A 114 20.64 -12.00 20.59
N ILE A 115 20.46 -11.82 19.29
CA ILE A 115 21.48 -11.30 18.37
C ILE A 115 21.03 -9.96 17.80
N ASP A 116 21.97 -9.24 17.17
CA ASP A 116 21.65 -8.03 16.43
C ASP A 116 20.89 -8.33 15.13
N VAL A 117 20.03 -7.40 14.74
CA VAL A 117 19.23 -7.50 13.52
C VAL A 117 20.13 -7.44 12.29
N ARG A 118 20.03 -8.45 11.43
CA ARG A 118 20.84 -8.54 10.21
C ARG A 118 20.13 -7.84 9.05
N MET A 119 20.91 -7.11 8.26
CA MET A 119 20.42 -6.42 7.06
C MET A 119 21.28 -6.81 5.86
N PRO A 120 20.94 -7.92 5.17
CA PRO A 120 21.71 -8.34 4.02
C PRO A 120 21.45 -7.40 2.84
N GLU A 121 22.46 -6.61 2.46
CA GLU A 121 22.40 -5.69 1.32
C GLU A 121 21.95 -6.39 0.02
N GLU A 122 22.33 -7.65 -0.16
CA GLU A 122 21.91 -8.48 -1.30
C GLU A 122 20.38 -8.67 -1.35
N PHE A 123 19.73 -8.86 -0.20
CA PHE A 123 18.27 -8.97 -0.14
C PHE A 123 17.63 -7.64 -0.50
N VAL A 124 18.14 -6.54 0.05
CA VAL A 124 17.64 -5.19 -0.24
C VAL A 124 17.72 -4.91 -1.73
N LYS A 125 18.89 -5.15 -2.33
CA LYS A 125 19.11 -4.99 -3.77
C LYS A 125 18.15 -5.87 -4.57
N LYS A 126 18.01 -7.15 -4.20
CA LYS A 126 17.08 -8.07 -4.87
C LYS A 126 15.65 -7.54 -4.87
N VAL A 127 15.16 -6.99 -3.76
CA VAL A 127 13.79 -6.44 -3.67
C VAL A 127 13.65 -5.13 -4.43
N VAL A 128 14.65 -4.25 -4.37
CA VAL A 128 14.69 -3.00 -5.14
C VAL A 128 14.65 -3.29 -6.65
N ASP A 129 15.36 -4.32 -7.09
CA ASP A 129 15.46 -4.72 -8.50
C ASP A 129 14.27 -5.58 -8.98
N MET A 130 13.28 -5.88 -8.13
CA MET A 130 12.11 -6.66 -8.56
C MET A 130 11.29 -5.92 -9.62
N PRO A 131 11.06 -6.53 -10.80
CA PRO A 131 10.28 -5.89 -11.87
C PRO A 131 8.77 -6.03 -11.66
N ASN A 132 8.34 -6.97 -10.80
CA ASN A 132 6.94 -7.38 -10.68
C ASN A 132 6.43 -7.20 -9.26
N MET A 133 5.21 -6.70 -9.15
CA MET A 133 4.41 -6.67 -7.93
C MET A 133 3.54 -7.92 -7.85
N GLU A 134 3.50 -8.54 -6.68
CA GLU A 134 2.59 -9.66 -6.41
C GLU A 134 1.31 -9.14 -5.73
N ILE A 135 0.18 -9.63 -6.22
CA ILE A 135 -1.15 -9.30 -5.72
C ILE A 135 -1.72 -10.59 -5.13
N GLU A 136 -1.94 -10.64 -3.83
CA GLU A 136 -2.64 -11.75 -3.19
C GLU A 136 -4.13 -11.43 -3.14
N VAL A 137 -4.92 -12.11 -3.97
CA VAL A 137 -6.37 -11.96 -4.03
C VAL A 137 -7.01 -12.89 -3.01
N GLN A 138 -8.02 -12.39 -2.30
CA GLN A 138 -8.82 -13.18 -1.37
C GLN A 138 -10.30 -13.03 -1.74
N LEU A 139 -10.96 -14.17 -1.96
CA LEU A 139 -12.38 -14.25 -2.29
C LEU A 139 -13.08 -15.25 -1.39
N CYS A 140 -14.40 -15.13 -1.33
CA CYS A 140 -15.30 -16.08 -0.71
C CYS A 140 -16.19 -16.75 -1.76
N GLY A 141 -16.55 -18.01 -1.51
CA GLY A 141 -17.42 -18.81 -2.38
C GLY A 141 -18.06 -19.98 -1.63
N ASP A 142 -18.97 -20.69 -2.29
CA ASP A 142 -19.74 -21.78 -1.67
C ASP A 142 -19.14 -23.17 -1.89
N ASP A 143 -18.15 -23.28 -2.77
CA ASP A 143 -17.39 -24.50 -3.05
C ASP A 143 -15.92 -24.34 -2.64
N GLU A 144 -15.21 -25.43 -2.36
CA GLU A 144 -13.81 -25.37 -1.93
C GLU A 144 -12.81 -25.17 -3.09
N TYR A 145 -13.24 -25.36 -4.33
CA TYR A 145 -12.47 -25.18 -5.56
C TYR A 145 -12.99 -24.03 -6.43
N PHE A 146 -13.93 -23.22 -5.92
CA PHE A 146 -14.60 -22.15 -6.70
C PHE A 146 -13.66 -21.15 -7.39
N ALA A 147 -12.46 -20.93 -6.82
CA ALA A 147 -11.46 -20.01 -7.36
C ALA A 147 -10.46 -20.69 -8.31
N GLU A 148 -10.57 -21.99 -8.54
CA GLU A 148 -9.71 -22.71 -9.48
C GLU A 148 -9.86 -22.13 -10.88
N GLY A 149 -8.73 -21.84 -11.53
CA GLY A 149 -8.70 -21.23 -12.86
C GLY A 149 -9.25 -19.80 -12.94
N ALA A 150 -9.40 -19.11 -11.80
CA ALA A 150 -9.78 -17.70 -11.80
C ALA A 150 -8.79 -16.87 -12.63
N LEU A 151 -9.33 -15.96 -13.44
CA LEU A 151 -8.57 -15.01 -14.24
C LEU A 151 -8.69 -13.63 -13.62
N ILE A 152 -7.61 -12.84 -13.64
CA ILE A 152 -7.60 -11.48 -13.14
C ILE A 152 -7.02 -10.52 -14.16
N GLU A 153 -7.60 -9.32 -14.24
CA GLU A 153 -7.03 -8.18 -14.95
C GLU A 153 -7.17 -6.91 -14.11
N LEU A 154 -6.33 -5.91 -14.39
CA LEU A 154 -6.45 -4.58 -13.82
C LEU A 154 -7.01 -3.62 -14.86
N GLN A 155 -8.10 -2.95 -14.50
CA GLN A 155 -8.72 -1.89 -15.29
C GLN A 155 -8.30 -0.53 -14.73
N GLN A 156 -7.64 0.30 -15.53
CA GLN A 156 -7.24 1.67 -15.20
C GLN A 156 -7.74 2.63 -16.28
N GLY A 157 -8.87 3.30 -16.03
CA GLY A 157 -9.56 4.08 -17.06
C GLY A 157 -9.93 3.20 -18.27
N SER A 158 -9.38 3.51 -19.45
CA SER A 158 -9.58 2.72 -20.67
C SER A 158 -8.56 1.58 -20.87
N LYS A 159 -7.52 1.51 -20.04
CA LYS A 159 -6.48 0.49 -20.14
C LYS A 159 -6.89 -0.77 -19.40
N ARG A 160 -6.64 -1.92 -20.05
CA ARG A 160 -6.69 -3.25 -19.43
C ARG A 160 -5.29 -3.82 -19.36
N ILE A 161 -4.83 -4.09 -18.15
CA ILE A 161 -3.50 -4.61 -17.88
C ILE A 161 -3.67 -6.07 -17.44
N LYS A 162 -2.98 -6.97 -18.14
CA LYS A 162 -2.97 -8.39 -17.83
C LYS A 162 -1.82 -8.73 -16.88
N PRO A 163 -1.99 -9.72 -15.99
CA PRO A 163 -0.88 -10.24 -15.21
C PRO A 163 0.12 -10.96 -16.12
N ILE A 164 1.38 -10.97 -15.68
CA ILE A 164 2.46 -11.77 -16.24
C ILE A 164 2.23 -13.25 -15.92
N ASP A 165 1.77 -13.52 -14.71
CA ASP A 165 1.55 -14.87 -14.20
C ASP A 165 0.41 -14.88 -13.18
N ILE A 166 -0.29 -16.00 -13.08
CA ILE A 166 -1.36 -16.24 -12.11
C ILE A 166 -1.03 -17.54 -11.40
N GLY A 167 -0.78 -17.45 -10.09
CA GLY A 167 -0.59 -18.59 -9.22
C GLY A 167 -1.86 -19.42 -9.08
N LYS A 168 -1.71 -20.70 -8.80
CA LYS A 168 -2.83 -21.59 -8.54
C LYS A 168 -3.60 -21.12 -7.30
N ALA A 169 -4.93 -21.16 -7.37
CA ALA A 169 -5.76 -20.89 -6.21
C ALA A 169 -5.56 -21.96 -5.15
N GLU A 170 -5.47 -21.52 -3.90
CA GLU A 170 -5.49 -22.38 -2.74
C GLU A 170 -6.87 -23.04 -2.61
N ARG A 171 -6.90 -24.29 -2.15
CA ARG A 171 -8.16 -24.91 -1.73
C ARG A 171 -8.82 -24.04 -0.65
N GLY A 172 -10.10 -23.78 -0.84
CA GLY A 172 -10.92 -22.97 0.04
C GLY A 172 -10.88 -23.49 1.48
N ARG A 173 -10.61 -22.59 2.42
CA ARG A 173 -10.70 -22.88 3.85
C ARG A 173 -12.09 -22.52 4.33
N LYS A 174 -12.68 -23.38 5.15
CA LYS A 174 -14.02 -23.15 5.69
C LYS A 174 -14.03 -21.91 6.58
N ASN A 175 -14.95 -20.99 6.32
CA ASN A 175 -15.22 -19.84 7.16
C ASN A 175 -16.07 -20.24 8.37
N GLU A 176 -15.89 -19.53 9.48
CA GLU A 176 -16.77 -19.63 10.64
C GLU A 176 -17.88 -18.55 10.52
N GLY A 177 -19.15 -18.95 10.62
CA GLY A 177 -20.29 -18.02 10.63
C GLY A 177 -21.34 -18.28 9.55
N SER A 178 -22.20 -17.27 9.31
CA SER A 178 -23.25 -17.26 8.29
C SER A 178 -22.78 -16.50 7.04
N GLY A 179 -22.76 -17.16 5.87
CA GLY A 179 -22.30 -16.59 4.61
C GLY A 179 -21.61 -17.64 3.73
N PRO A 180 -20.87 -17.22 2.68
CA PRO A 180 -20.12 -18.13 1.84
C PRO A 180 -19.20 -19.04 2.65
N ILE A 181 -19.25 -20.34 2.33
CA ILE A 181 -18.70 -21.39 3.18
C ILE A 181 -17.18 -21.39 3.16
N TYR A 182 -16.57 -21.02 2.03
CA TYR A 182 -15.14 -21.13 1.82
C TYR A 182 -14.51 -19.78 1.49
N ARG A 183 -13.26 -19.62 1.92
CA ARG A 183 -12.35 -18.54 1.54
C ARG A 183 -11.15 -19.11 0.83
N SER A 184 -10.91 -18.68 -0.39
CA SER A 184 -9.75 -19.05 -1.19
C SER A 184 -8.86 -17.83 -1.46
N ARG A 185 -7.60 -18.11 -1.78
CA ARG A 185 -6.61 -17.11 -2.17
C ARG A 185 -5.84 -17.57 -3.39
N PHE A 186 -5.42 -16.63 -4.21
CA PHE A 186 -4.47 -16.88 -5.28
C PHE A 186 -3.59 -15.64 -5.45
N THR A 187 -2.45 -15.82 -6.13
CA THR A 187 -1.55 -14.71 -6.42
C THR A 187 -1.55 -14.37 -7.89
N ALA A 188 -1.29 -13.11 -8.23
CA ALA A 188 -1.03 -12.68 -9.58
C ALA A 188 0.15 -11.71 -9.63
N LEU A 189 1.01 -11.85 -10.64
CA LEU A 189 2.17 -11.00 -10.85
C LEU A 189 1.87 -9.95 -11.91
N PHE A 190 2.08 -8.68 -11.59
CA PHE A 190 1.95 -7.56 -12.53
C PHE A 190 3.26 -6.79 -12.60
N ALA A 191 3.66 -6.35 -13.80
CA ALA A 191 4.84 -5.50 -13.94
C ALA A 191 4.63 -4.15 -13.23
N TYR A 192 5.60 -3.67 -12.45
CA TYR A 192 5.49 -2.37 -11.78
C TYR A 192 5.27 -1.22 -12.76
N GLU A 193 5.91 -1.28 -13.93
CA GLU A 193 5.88 -0.21 -14.94
C GLU A 193 4.53 -0.03 -15.64
N THR A 194 3.61 -0.98 -15.51
CA THR A 194 2.30 -0.89 -16.18
C THR A 194 1.28 -0.12 -15.35
N PHE A 195 1.52 0.06 -14.06
CA PHE A 195 0.60 0.74 -13.16
C PHE A 195 0.67 2.25 -13.31
N ASP A 196 -0.49 2.88 -13.34
CA ASP A 196 -0.64 4.31 -13.07
C ASP A 196 -1.16 4.52 -11.64
N PRO A 197 -0.33 4.98 -10.69
CA PRO A 197 -0.74 5.14 -9.28
C PRO A 197 -1.74 6.28 -9.07
N THR A 198 -1.96 7.14 -10.07
CA THR A 198 -2.87 8.30 -9.99
C THR A 198 -4.25 8.02 -10.58
N THR A 199 -4.39 6.94 -11.34
CA THR A 199 -5.63 6.59 -12.02
C THR A 199 -6.48 5.65 -11.16
N ALA A 200 -7.79 5.93 -11.10
CA ALA A 200 -8.77 5.06 -10.45
C ALA A 200 -8.71 3.65 -11.07
N SER A 201 -8.58 2.66 -10.20
CA SER A 201 -8.22 1.30 -10.62
C SER A 201 -9.19 0.28 -10.04
N VAL A 202 -9.47 -0.77 -10.82
CA VAL A 202 -10.30 -1.90 -10.38
C VAL A 202 -9.65 -3.19 -10.86
N PHE A 203 -9.37 -4.11 -9.93
CA PHE A 203 -9.07 -5.48 -10.33
C PHE A 203 -10.39 -6.21 -10.61
N VAL A 204 -10.46 -6.85 -11.77
CA VAL A 204 -11.61 -7.64 -12.21
C VAL A 204 -11.18 -9.08 -12.23
N VAL A 205 -11.84 -9.90 -11.40
CA VAL A 205 -11.60 -11.33 -11.29
C VAL A 205 -12.79 -12.07 -11.90
N ASN A 206 -12.52 -12.89 -12.90
CA ASN A 206 -13.51 -13.75 -13.54
C ASN A 206 -13.32 -15.18 -13.05
N LEU A 207 -14.37 -15.74 -12.46
CA LEU A 207 -14.41 -17.13 -11.98
C LEU A 207 -14.91 -18.06 -13.10
N GLN A 208 -14.63 -19.36 -12.97
CA GLN A 208 -15.00 -20.35 -13.98
C GLN A 208 -16.51 -20.53 -14.15
N ASP A 209 -17.28 -20.25 -13.11
CA ASP A 209 -18.73 -20.32 -13.10
C ASP A 209 -19.39 -19.10 -13.77
N GLY A 210 -18.59 -18.14 -14.25
CA GLY A 210 -19.04 -16.91 -14.90
C GLY A 210 -19.30 -15.75 -13.95
N HIS A 211 -19.10 -15.92 -12.64
CA HIS A 211 -19.19 -14.80 -11.71
C HIS A 211 -17.98 -13.87 -11.83
N GLU A 212 -18.24 -12.57 -11.69
CA GLU A 212 -17.23 -11.52 -11.68
C GLU A 212 -17.12 -10.91 -10.28
N ALA A 213 -15.92 -10.86 -9.73
CA ALA A 213 -15.59 -10.10 -8.53
C ALA A 213 -14.79 -8.84 -8.89
N ARG A 214 -15.21 -7.68 -8.37
CA ARG A 214 -14.56 -6.39 -8.62
C ARG A 214 -13.94 -5.88 -7.33
N ILE A 215 -12.64 -5.60 -7.36
CA ILE A 215 -11.87 -5.11 -6.22
C ILE A 215 -11.42 -3.68 -6.55
N ALA A 216 -12.09 -2.69 -5.96
CA ALA A 216 -11.68 -1.30 -6.10
C ALA A 216 -10.28 -1.09 -5.51
N ALA A 217 -9.38 -0.52 -6.31
CA ALA A 217 -8.00 -0.26 -5.96
C ALA A 217 -7.74 1.25 -5.97
N ASP A 218 -7.63 1.82 -4.78
CA ASP A 218 -7.18 3.19 -4.59
C ASP A 218 -5.71 3.15 -4.16
N PHE A 219 -4.81 3.17 -5.14
CA PHE A 219 -3.36 3.08 -4.89
C PHE A 219 -2.81 4.28 -4.09
N SER A 220 -3.53 5.40 -4.02
CA SER A 220 -3.14 6.56 -3.21
C SER A 220 -3.26 6.30 -1.69
N LYS A 221 -4.06 5.30 -1.30
CA LYS A 221 -4.29 4.93 0.12
C LYS A 221 -3.35 3.84 0.63
N VAL A 222 -2.65 3.17 -0.27
CA VAL A 222 -1.67 2.14 0.05
C VAL A 222 -0.38 2.86 0.46
N LYS A 223 0.32 2.39 1.50
CA LYS A 223 1.56 3.03 1.99
C LYS A 223 2.74 2.07 2.00
#